data_AF-A0A0B7BD10-F1
#
_entry.id   AF-A0A0B7BD10-F1
#
_cell.length_a   1.000
_cell.length_b   1.000
_cell.length_c   1.000
_cell.angle_alpha   90.00
_cell.angle_beta   90.00
_cell.angle_gamma   90.00
#
_symmetry.space_group_name_H-M   'P 1'
#
loop_
_entity.id
_entity.type
_entity.pdbx_description
1 polymer ?
#
loop_
_entity_poly.entity_id
_entity_poly.type
_entity_poly.pdbx_seq_one_letter_code
_entity_poly.pdbx_strand_id
1 'polypeptide(L)'
;MLQAANNAHYDKSLYPVIVAEEGSYDNGRLRCRFKINRDLDEYHSKLKAIRGGPNHLLFAHGFAVRGSPKRHGLSVEDLPLASAERVDFSRSHDSHDRARYSLAKAHGCLMILAWIFFASIGLLLTKYYKPMWPNNRMFDHKYWFLGHFNCMATMFIITIIAIILIFVEAGGYSQAPDLPQKAHPILGIIILICIIINPILALIRPSEESKCRPVFNWFHWAFGTIANVLAIPQIFIGMDFGKVMVPWWATWVLVIWVIFHIIVELTLEIHQCCTYKKNKERRKKWEQQKRESPKLSFQEPDPVGRKLKQFLLFLHIGFTAVITLFMIIVIAVS
;
A
#
# COMPACT_ATOMS: atom_id res chain seq x y z
N MET A 1 27.94 -9.14 -9.11
CA MET A 1 28.85 -10.21 -8.69
C MET A 1 30.22 -9.61 -8.46
N LEU A 2 30.57 -9.35 -7.20
CA LEU A 2 31.94 -9.11 -6.77
C LEU A 2 32.10 -10.00 -5.56
N GLN A 3 32.62 -11.20 -5.77
CA GLN A 3 32.70 -12.23 -4.74
C GLN A 3 34.12 -12.26 -4.19
N ALA A 4 34.29 -11.82 -2.95
CA ALA A 4 35.38 -12.30 -2.11
C ALA A 4 34.93 -13.63 -1.49
N ALA A 5 35.06 -14.72 -2.25
CA ALA A 5 34.89 -16.07 -1.75
C ALA A 5 36.12 -16.86 -2.15
N ASN A 6 37.04 -17.01 -1.20
CA ASN A 6 38.15 -17.96 -1.32
C ASN A 6 37.55 -19.34 -1.63
N ASN A 7 37.92 -19.91 -2.79
CA ASN A 7 37.69 -21.30 -3.21
C ASN A 7 36.39 -21.65 -3.94
N ALA A 8 35.86 -20.77 -4.81
CA ALA A 8 34.97 -21.23 -5.88
C ALA A 8 35.78 -21.44 -7.17
N HIS A 9 35.95 -22.70 -7.60
CA HIS A 9 36.56 -23.05 -8.88
C HIS A 9 35.70 -22.45 -10.01
N TYR A 10 36.21 -21.40 -10.64
CA TYR A 10 35.53 -20.70 -11.72
C TYR A 10 35.90 -21.32 -13.07
N ASP A 11 34.91 -21.55 -13.93
CA ASP A 11 35.16 -21.92 -15.32
C ASP A 11 35.64 -20.67 -16.08
N LYS A 12 36.96 -20.59 -16.29
CA LYS A 12 37.62 -19.49 -17.02
C LYS A 12 37.11 -19.30 -18.46
N SER A 13 36.32 -20.25 -18.99
CA SER A 13 35.75 -20.15 -20.34
C SER A 13 34.58 -19.16 -20.47
N LEU A 14 33.92 -18.77 -19.37
CA LEU A 14 32.75 -17.88 -19.44
C LEU A 14 33.08 -16.37 -19.55
N TYR A 15 34.31 -15.94 -19.22
CA TYR A 15 34.72 -14.53 -19.30
C TYR A 15 36.22 -14.40 -19.68
N PRO A 16 36.59 -14.45 -20.97
CA PRO A 16 38.00 -14.38 -21.43
C PRO A 16 38.70 -13.03 -21.19
N VAL A 17 38.06 -12.11 -20.46
CA VAL A 17 38.43 -10.70 -20.36
C VAL A 17 39.09 -10.35 -19.03
N ILE A 18 38.81 -11.07 -17.94
CA ILE A 18 39.38 -10.79 -16.61
C ILE A 18 40.70 -11.55 -16.47
N VAL A 19 41.81 -10.81 -16.30
CA VAL A 19 43.19 -11.32 -16.25
C VAL A 19 43.65 -11.57 -14.82
N ALA A 20 43.16 -10.76 -13.87
CA ALA A 20 43.45 -10.93 -12.46
C ALA A 20 42.28 -10.41 -11.63
N GLU A 21 42.04 -11.04 -10.49
CA GLU A 21 41.06 -10.60 -9.49
C GLU A 21 41.66 -10.80 -8.10
N GLU A 22 41.44 -9.83 -7.23
CA GLU A 22 41.86 -9.83 -5.83
C GLU A 22 40.66 -9.36 -5.00
N GLY A 23 40.30 -10.13 -3.98
CA GLY A 23 39.24 -9.80 -3.04
C GLY A 23 39.76 -9.94 -1.62
N SER A 24 39.48 -8.95 -0.77
CA SER A 24 39.76 -9.03 0.67
C SER A 24 38.59 -8.48 1.46
N TYR A 25 38.25 -9.15 2.56
CA TYR A 25 37.28 -8.65 3.53
C TYR A 25 38.00 -8.50 4.86
N ASP A 26 38.13 -7.26 5.32
CA ASP A 26 38.76 -6.95 6.61
C ASP A 26 38.00 -5.82 7.29
N ASN A 27 37.77 -5.94 8.60
CA ASN A 27 37.11 -4.94 9.44
C ASN A 27 35.80 -4.36 8.85
N GLY A 28 34.94 -5.23 8.29
CA GLY A 28 33.67 -4.82 7.70
C GLY A 28 33.76 -4.18 6.31
N ARG A 29 34.97 -4.02 5.76
CA ARG A 29 35.21 -3.44 4.43
C ARG A 29 35.53 -4.55 3.43
N LEU A 30 34.68 -4.67 2.41
CA LEU A 30 34.93 -5.50 1.24
C LEU A 30 35.74 -4.68 0.22
N ARG A 31 36.95 -5.14 -0.11
CA ARG A 31 37.80 -4.57 -1.16
C ARG A 31 37.90 -5.57 -2.30
N CYS A 32 37.56 -5.13 -3.50
CA CYS A 32 37.68 -5.91 -4.72
C CYS A 32 38.50 -5.14 -5.75
N ARG A 33 39.46 -5.82 -6.38
CA ARG A 33 40.29 -5.29 -7.45
C ARG A 33 40.30 -6.31 -8.58
N PHE A 34 40.13 -5.85 -9.81
CA PHE A 34 40.22 -6.72 -10.97
C PHE A 34 41.00 -6.01 -12.08
N LYS A 35 41.69 -6.80 -12.91
CA LYS A 35 42.40 -6.38 -14.11
C LYS A 35 41.75 -7.05 -15.30
N ILE A 36 41.49 -6.28 -16.35
CA ILE A 36 40.91 -6.78 -17.60
C ILE A 36 41.91 -6.62 -18.75
N ASN A 37 41.93 -7.59 -19.67
CA ASN A 37 42.70 -7.49 -20.91
C ASN A 37 42.02 -6.50 -21.84
N ARG A 38 42.80 -5.68 -22.55
CA ARG A 38 42.30 -4.59 -23.40
C ARG A 38 42.24 -5.00 -24.86
N ASP A 39 41.77 -6.21 -25.17
CA ASP A 39 41.53 -6.57 -26.57
C ASP A 39 40.11 -6.17 -26.96
N LEU A 40 40.02 -5.03 -27.65
CA LEU A 40 38.78 -4.31 -27.85
C LEU A 40 37.96 -4.92 -29.01
N ASP A 41 38.56 -5.67 -29.93
CA ASP A 41 37.90 -5.95 -31.22
C ASP A 41 36.83 -7.06 -31.21
N GLU A 42 36.75 -7.91 -30.18
CA GLU A 42 35.82 -9.07 -30.19
C GLU A 42 34.63 -8.97 -29.21
N TYR A 43 34.74 -8.21 -28.10
CA TYR A 43 33.70 -8.13 -27.04
C TYR A 43 33.31 -6.69 -26.66
N HIS A 44 33.27 -5.82 -27.66
CA HIS A 44 33.25 -4.37 -27.53
C HIS A 44 32.03 -3.77 -26.81
N SER A 45 30.84 -4.37 -26.89
CA SER A 45 29.60 -3.71 -26.45
C SER A 45 29.39 -3.76 -24.93
N LYS A 46 29.64 -4.91 -24.28
CA LYS A 46 29.44 -5.08 -22.83
C LYS A 46 30.56 -4.44 -21.99
N LEU A 47 31.79 -4.41 -22.49
CA LEU A 47 32.93 -3.77 -21.82
C LEU A 47 32.95 -2.25 -21.99
N LYS A 48 32.46 -1.73 -23.14
CA LYS A 48 32.23 -0.29 -23.31
C LYS A 48 31.23 0.27 -22.29
N ALA A 49 30.26 -0.54 -21.83
CA ALA A 49 29.31 -0.12 -20.78
C ALA A 49 29.98 0.07 -19.40
N ILE A 50 31.03 -0.69 -19.08
CA ILE A 50 31.83 -0.50 -17.85
C ILE A 50 32.69 0.78 -17.96
N ARG A 51 33.19 1.10 -19.17
CA ARG A 51 33.91 2.35 -19.47
C ARG A 51 33.00 3.58 -19.62
N GLY A 52 31.71 3.38 -19.85
CA GLY A 52 30.79 4.36 -20.45
C GLY A 52 30.14 5.34 -19.49
N GLY A 53 30.52 5.33 -18.22
CA GLY A 53 30.00 6.29 -17.25
C GLY A 53 30.01 5.72 -15.84
N PRO A 54 29.72 6.59 -14.85
CA PRO A 54 29.59 6.13 -13.50
C PRO A 54 28.32 5.25 -13.44
N ASN A 55 28.43 4.04 -12.88
CA ASN A 55 27.35 3.06 -12.78
C ASN A 55 27.04 2.76 -11.29
N HIS A 56 25.78 2.52 -10.94
CA HIS A 56 25.48 2.04 -9.57
C HIS A 56 26.00 0.61 -9.38
N LEU A 57 26.65 0.37 -8.24
CA LEU A 57 27.09 -0.96 -7.82
C LEU A 57 25.92 -1.71 -7.20
N LEU A 58 25.69 -2.94 -7.62
CA LEU A 58 24.74 -3.85 -6.97
C LEU A 58 25.50 -4.84 -6.10
N PHE A 59 25.26 -4.78 -4.80
CA PHE A 59 25.79 -5.68 -3.79
C PHE A 59 24.75 -6.74 -3.47
N ALA A 60 25.10 -8.01 -3.66
CA ALA A 60 24.23 -9.13 -3.33
C ALA A 60 25.05 -10.16 -2.57
N HIS A 61 24.48 -10.74 -1.51
CA HIS A 61 25.08 -11.84 -0.76
C HIS A 61 24.13 -13.03 -0.76
N GLY A 62 24.65 -14.25 -0.75
CA GLY A 62 23.80 -15.44 -0.79
C GLY A 62 24.59 -16.73 -0.99
N PHE A 63 23.90 -17.86 -0.89
CA PHE A 63 24.48 -19.19 -1.06
C PHE A 63 24.72 -19.51 -2.54
N ALA A 64 25.88 -20.07 -2.85
CA ALA A 64 26.17 -20.69 -4.14
C ALA A 64 25.99 -22.22 -4.03
N VAL A 65 25.42 -22.84 -5.06
CA VAL A 65 25.27 -24.30 -5.14
C VAL A 65 26.13 -24.79 -6.29
N ARG A 66 27.06 -25.71 -6.00
CA ARG A 66 28.01 -26.26 -6.99
C ARG A 66 28.81 -25.17 -7.74
N GLY A 67 29.23 -24.12 -7.03
CA GLY A 67 29.99 -23.01 -7.62
C GLY A 67 29.15 -21.98 -8.41
N SER A 68 27.87 -22.27 -8.66
CA SER A 68 26.96 -21.34 -9.32
C SER A 68 26.16 -20.52 -8.31
N PRO A 69 26.11 -19.18 -8.42
CA PRO A 69 25.28 -18.36 -7.56
C PRO A 69 23.81 -18.72 -7.75
N LYS A 70 23.10 -18.97 -6.64
CA LYS A 70 21.65 -19.21 -6.67
C LYS A 70 20.92 -17.88 -6.92
N ARG A 71 19.76 -17.95 -7.57
CA ARG A 71 18.84 -16.82 -7.64
C ARG A 71 18.48 -16.39 -6.21
N HIS A 72 18.73 -15.13 -5.87
CA HIS A 72 18.28 -14.51 -4.62
C HIS A 72 16.77 -14.69 -4.43
N GLY A 73 16.35 -14.91 -3.19
CA GLY A 73 14.94 -14.79 -2.84
C GLY A 73 14.43 -13.38 -3.14
N LEU A 74 13.11 -13.22 -3.17
CA LEU A 74 12.46 -11.90 -3.28
C LEU A 74 12.33 -11.21 -1.91
N SER A 75 12.86 -11.83 -0.84
CA SER A 75 12.80 -11.28 0.50
C SER A 75 13.68 -10.03 0.63
N VAL A 76 13.34 -9.17 1.57
CA VAL A 76 14.07 -7.92 1.86
C VAL A 76 15.56 -8.17 2.17
N GLU A 77 15.88 -9.32 2.78
CA GLU A 77 17.25 -9.70 3.15
C GLU A 77 18.05 -10.27 1.97
N ASP A 78 17.38 -10.69 0.89
CA ASP A 78 18.00 -11.32 -0.28
C ASP A 78 18.19 -10.33 -1.45
N LEU A 79 17.57 -9.15 -1.42
CA LEU A 79 17.61 -8.22 -2.54
C LEU A 79 18.95 -7.50 -2.67
N PRO A 80 19.45 -7.30 -3.90
CA PRO A 80 20.70 -6.60 -4.12
C PRO A 80 20.58 -5.14 -3.70
N LEU A 81 21.50 -4.69 -2.85
CA LEU A 81 21.64 -3.30 -2.42
C LEU A 81 22.36 -2.51 -3.50
N ALA A 82 21.84 -1.33 -3.85
CA ALA A 82 22.52 -0.43 -4.77
C ALA A 82 23.40 0.59 -4.02
N SER A 83 24.56 0.94 -4.57
CA SER A 83 25.33 2.10 -4.10
C SER A 83 24.53 3.38 -4.26
N ALA A 84 24.63 4.30 -3.30
CA ALA A 84 23.96 5.61 -3.39
C ALA A 84 24.46 6.41 -4.59
N GLU A 85 25.77 6.34 -4.85
CA GLU A 85 26.42 7.07 -5.92
C GLU A 85 26.79 6.15 -7.08
N ARG A 86 26.89 6.75 -8.25
CA ARG A 86 27.40 6.08 -9.44
C ARG A 86 28.91 5.99 -9.35
N VAL A 87 29.46 4.79 -9.50
CA VAL A 87 30.88 4.50 -9.35
C VAL A 87 31.54 4.38 -10.72
N ASP A 88 32.65 5.07 -10.90
CA ASP A 88 33.56 4.92 -12.04
C ASP A 88 34.64 3.88 -11.70
N PHE A 89 34.58 2.73 -12.38
CA PHE A 89 35.51 1.62 -12.16
C PHE A 89 36.95 1.89 -12.61
N SER A 90 37.20 3.01 -13.31
CA SER A 90 38.57 3.41 -13.69
C SER A 90 39.35 4.03 -12.54
N ARG A 91 38.69 4.34 -11.42
CA ARG A 91 39.28 4.97 -10.23
C ARG A 91 38.97 4.18 -8.97
N SER A 92 39.80 4.34 -7.94
CA SER A 92 39.48 3.83 -6.61
C SER A 92 38.37 4.69 -6.01
N HIS A 93 37.28 4.06 -5.56
CA HIS A 93 36.12 4.74 -4.99
C HIS A 93 35.67 4.03 -3.73
N ASP A 94 35.55 4.77 -2.63
CA ASP A 94 34.99 4.27 -1.38
C ASP A 94 33.51 4.70 -1.31
N SER A 95 32.57 3.77 -1.53
CA SER A 95 31.14 4.03 -1.36
C SER A 95 30.69 3.62 0.04
N HIS A 96 30.29 4.58 0.86
CA HIS A 96 29.82 4.32 2.23
C HIS A 96 28.30 4.20 2.34
N ASP A 97 27.55 4.84 1.43
CA ASP A 97 26.09 4.95 1.50
C ASP A 97 25.36 4.06 0.47
N ARG A 98 24.17 3.59 0.88
CA ARG A 98 23.24 2.80 0.06
C ARG A 98 22.19 3.70 -0.59
N ALA A 99 21.68 3.30 -1.75
CA ALA A 99 20.59 4.01 -2.40
C ALA A 99 19.38 4.14 -1.46
N ARG A 100 18.87 5.37 -1.31
CA ARG A 100 17.73 5.68 -0.45
C ARG A 100 16.50 5.90 -1.32
N TYR A 101 15.48 5.07 -1.14
CA TYR A 101 14.21 5.18 -1.86
C TYR A 101 13.18 5.95 -1.03
N SER A 102 13.45 7.22 -0.73
CA SER A 102 12.65 8.03 0.21
C SER A 102 11.22 8.26 -0.30
N LEU A 103 11.04 8.48 -1.61
CA LEU A 103 9.70 8.65 -2.19
C LEU A 103 8.91 7.33 -2.19
N ALA A 104 9.58 6.18 -2.34
CA ALA A 104 8.93 4.88 -2.20
C ALA A 104 8.45 4.62 -0.76
N LYS A 105 9.26 5.00 0.24
CA LYS A 105 8.86 4.95 1.66
C LYS A 105 7.69 5.90 1.93
N ALA A 106 7.75 7.14 1.43
CA ALA A 106 6.65 8.10 1.55
C ALA A 106 5.37 7.58 0.89
N HIS A 107 5.45 6.98 -0.30
CA HIS A 107 4.33 6.30 -0.95
C HIS A 107 3.72 5.22 -0.03
N GLY A 108 4.54 4.33 0.52
CA GLY A 108 4.08 3.29 1.45
C GLY A 108 3.36 3.87 2.67
N CYS A 109 3.95 4.86 3.34
CA CYS A 109 3.35 5.54 4.49
C CYS A 109 2.00 6.18 4.16
N LEU A 110 1.92 6.89 3.03
CA LEU A 110 0.68 7.53 2.58
C LEU A 110 -0.38 6.51 2.20
N MET A 111 -0.01 5.37 1.60
CA MET A 111 -0.96 4.29 1.27
C MET A 111 -1.52 3.63 2.53
N ILE A 112 -0.70 3.39 3.55
CA ILE A 112 -1.17 2.91 4.86
C ILE A 112 -2.15 3.93 5.46
N LEU A 113 -1.79 5.22 5.50
CA LEU A 113 -2.68 6.26 6.01
C LEU A 113 -4.01 6.35 5.24
N ALA A 114 -3.96 6.32 3.91
CA ALA A 114 -5.15 6.42 3.06
C ALA A 114 -6.10 5.23 3.24
N TRP A 115 -5.57 4.01 3.14
CA TRP A 115 -6.40 2.80 3.05
C TRP A 115 -6.67 2.15 4.40
N ILE A 116 -5.67 2.04 5.27
CA ILE A 116 -5.85 1.42 6.59
C ILE A 116 -6.66 2.35 7.49
N PHE A 117 -6.38 3.66 7.50
CA PHE A 117 -7.09 4.60 8.36
C PHE A 117 -8.33 5.19 7.70
N PHE A 118 -8.17 6.04 6.68
CA PHE A 118 -9.31 6.81 6.15
C PHE A 118 -10.34 5.95 5.42
N ALA A 119 -9.92 5.04 4.54
CA ALA A 119 -10.86 4.20 3.79
C ALA A 119 -11.67 3.28 4.72
N SER A 120 -11.00 2.61 5.68
CA SER A 120 -11.67 1.69 6.60
C SER A 120 -12.74 2.40 7.44
N ILE A 121 -12.44 3.57 8.00
CA ILE A 121 -13.39 4.37 8.79
C ILE A 121 -14.54 4.86 7.89
N GLY A 122 -14.21 5.42 6.72
CA GLY A 122 -15.20 5.93 5.78
C GLY A 122 -16.18 4.87 5.28
N LEU A 123 -15.70 3.65 5.04
CA LEU A 123 -16.53 2.51 4.63
C LEU A 123 -17.39 1.99 5.80
N LEU A 124 -16.82 1.91 7.00
CA LEU A 124 -17.55 1.49 8.19
C LEU A 124 -18.75 2.42 8.45
N LEU A 125 -18.56 3.74 8.31
CA LEU A 125 -19.60 4.75 8.49
C LEU A 125 -20.78 4.55 7.52
N THR A 126 -20.52 4.32 6.22
CA THR A 126 -21.58 4.13 5.22
C THR A 126 -22.29 2.79 5.35
N LYS A 127 -21.61 1.73 5.82
CA LYS A 127 -22.21 0.41 6.04
C LYS A 127 -23.11 0.38 7.28
N TYR A 128 -22.62 0.85 8.42
CA TYR A 128 -23.24 0.55 9.72
C TYR A 128 -23.82 1.76 10.48
N TYR A 129 -23.43 2.99 10.12
CA TYR A 129 -23.74 4.20 10.91
C TYR A 129 -24.74 5.16 10.26
N LYS A 130 -25.28 4.82 9.08
CA LYS A 130 -26.37 5.57 8.43
C LYS A 130 -27.54 5.95 9.35
N PRO A 131 -28.07 5.05 10.20
CA PRO A 131 -29.20 5.36 11.10
C PRO A 131 -28.77 5.90 12.48
N MET A 132 -27.48 6.13 12.74
CA MET A 132 -26.94 6.33 14.10
C MET A 132 -27.32 7.66 14.77
N TRP A 133 -27.50 8.71 13.95
CA TRP A 133 -27.79 10.07 14.40
C TRP A 133 -28.93 10.66 13.56
N PRO A 134 -30.17 10.21 13.77
CA PRO A 134 -31.26 10.59 12.89
C PRO A 134 -31.70 12.06 13.08
N ASN A 135 -31.63 12.56 14.32
CA ASN A 135 -32.06 13.92 14.67
C ASN A 135 -30.92 14.95 14.67
N ASN A 136 -29.67 14.53 14.55
CA ASN A 136 -28.53 15.43 14.56
C ASN A 136 -28.06 15.69 13.12
N ARG A 137 -27.89 16.96 12.78
CA ARG A 137 -27.38 17.39 11.48
C ARG A 137 -26.28 18.43 11.69
N MET A 138 -25.32 18.46 10.78
CA MET A 138 -24.34 19.54 10.64
C MET A 138 -24.45 20.05 9.22
N PHE A 139 -24.60 21.37 9.02
CA PHE A 139 -24.75 21.96 7.68
C PHE A 139 -25.84 21.26 6.85
N ASP A 140 -27.00 20.97 7.45
CA ASP A 140 -28.12 20.20 6.85
C ASP A 140 -27.81 18.76 6.41
N HIS A 141 -26.61 18.25 6.70
CA HIS A 141 -26.19 16.90 6.38
C HIS A 141 -26.14 15.99 7.61
N LYS A 142 -26.40 14.69 7.39
CA LYS A 142 -26.28 13.66 8.43
C LYS A 142 -24.80 13.42 8.76
N TYR A 143 -24.49 13.18 10.04
CA TYR A 143 -23.09 12.99 10.48
C TYR A 143 -22.36 11.85 9.77
N TRP A 144 -23.03 10.72 9.50
CA TRP A 144 -22.41 9.62 8.76
C TRP A 144 -21.99 10.03 7.35
N PHE A 145 -22.77 10.91 6.69
CA PHE A 145 -22.50 11.36 5.34
C PHE A 145 -21.31 12.29 5.32
N LEU A 146 -21.27 13.25 6.24
CA LEU A 146 -20.14 14.17 6.38
C LEU A 146 -18.85 13.40 6.74
N GLY A 147 -18.93 12.46 7.67
CA GLY A 147 -17.78 11.61 8.05
C GLY A 147 -17.29 10.76 6.89
N HIS A 148 -18.20 10.10 6.17
CA HIS A 148 -17.85 9.32 4.97
C HIS A 148 -17.21 10.19 3.88
N PHE A 149 -17.85 11.33 3.56
CA PHE A 149 -17.35 12.26 2.54
C PHE A 149 -15.94 12.74 2.86
N ASN A 150 -15.70 13.23 4.08
CA ASN A 150 -14.38 13.73 4.48
C ASN A 150 -13.33 12.61 4.46
N CYS A 151 -13.64 11.43 5.02
CA CYS A 151 -12.71 10.30 4.99
C CYS A 151 -12.35 9.88 3.56
N MET A 152 -13.35 9.76 2.67
CA MET A 152 -13.10 9.37 1.28
C MET A 152 -12.39 10.45 0.47
N ALA A 153 -12.70 11.73 0.70
CA ALA A 153 -12.02 12.84 0.05
C ALA A 153 -10.54 12.89 0.48
N THR A 154 -10.25 12.76 1.79
CA THR A 154 -8.87 12.71 2.30
C THR A 154 -8.13 11.49 1.77
N MET A 155 -8.75 10.30 1.81
CA MET A 155 -8.19 9.08 1.23
C MET A 155 -7.83 9.27 -0.26
N PHE A 156 -8.74 9.84 -1.05
CA PHE A 156 -8.52 10.10 -2.47
C PHE A 156 -7.33 11.04 -2.69
N ILE A 157 -7.29 12.19 -2.02
CA ILE A 157 -6.21 13.18 -2.16
C ILE A 157 -4.85 12.56 -1.78
N ILE A 158 -4.78 11.87 -0.65
CA ILE A 158 -3.55 11.20 -0.20
C ILE A 158 -3.11 10.15 -1.21
N THR A 159 -4.04 9.36 -1.75
CA THR A 159 -3.73 8.32 -2.74
C THR A 159 -3.18 8.92 -4.04
N ILE A 160 -3.76 10.03 -4.53
CA ILE A 160 -3.24 10.71 -5.72
C ILE A 160 -1.81 11.21 -5.48
N ILE A 161 -1.54 11.84 -4.34
CA ILE A 161 -0.19 12.30 -3.98
C ILE A 161 0.77 11.10 -3.94
N ALA A 162 0.40 10.04 -3.22
CA ALA A 162 1.23 8.84 -3.08
C ALA A 162 1.54 8.18 -4.44
N ILE A 163 0.57 8.12 -5.35
CA ILE A 163 0.78 7.61 -6.71
C ILE A 163 1.78 8.49 -7.47
N ILE A 164 1.64 9.82 -7.41
CA ILE A 164 2.60 10.73 -8.05
C ILE A 164 4.01 10.47 -7.53
N LEU A 165 4.19 10.33 -6.21
CA LEU A 165 5.50 10.07 -5.61
C LEU A 165 6.15 8.78 -6.15
N ILE A 166 5.40 7.68 -6.24
CA ILE A 166 5.97 6.41 -6.71
C ILE A 166 6.26 6.42 -8.22
N PHE A 167 5.48 7.13 -9.03
CA PHE A 167 5.78 7.30 -10.46
C PHE A 167 7.04 8.13 -10.69
N VAL A 168 7.24 9.19 -9.90
CA VAL A 168 8.47 10.00 -9.93
C VAL A 168 9.68 9.14 -9.52
N GLU A 169 9.55 8.39 -8.43
CA GLU A 169 10.61 7.50 -7.94
C GLU A 169 10.96 6.39 -8.92
N ALA A 170 9.96 5.80 -9.57
CA ALA A 170 10.16 4.71 -10.53
C ALA A 170 10.67 5.22 -11.88
N GLY A 171 10.54 6.52 -12.19
CA GLY A 171 10.86 7.08 -13.50
C GLY A 171 9.95 6.58 -14.62
N GLY A 172 8.75 6.07 -14.30
CA GLY A 172 7.81 5.47 -15.24
C GLY A 172 7.07 4.26 -14.69
N TYR A 173 6.60 3.38 -15.58
CA TYR A 173 5.91 2.16 -15.18
C TYR A 173 6.89 1.12 -14.62
N SER A 174 6.65 0.68 -13.38
CA SER A 174 7.47 -0.35 -12.74
C SER A 174 7.23 -1.72 -13.39
N GLN A 175 8.27 -2.30 -13.98
CA GLN A 175 8.26 -3.67 -14.51
C GLN A 175 8.89 -4.61 -13.49
N ALA A 176 8.08 -5.41 -12.80
CA ALA A 176 8.58 -6.53 -11.99
C ALA A 176 8.51 -7.82 -12.82
N PRO A 177 9.54 -8.69 -12.75
CA PRO A 177 9.65 -9.85 -13.63
C PRO A 177 8.62 -10.94 -13.31
N ASP A 178 8.37 -11.18 -12.01
CA ASP A 178 7.58 -12.32 -11.53
C ASP A 178 6.37 -11.87 -10.68
N LEU A 179 5.38 -12.76 -10.60
CA LEU A 179 4.29 -12.65 -9.62
C LEU A 179 4.81 -13.00 -8.22
N PRO A 180 4.27 -12.40 -7.14
CA PRO A 180 3.13 -11.46 -7.13
C PRO A 180 3.50 -10.00 -7.41
N GLN A 181 4.77 -9.61 -7.40
CA GLN A 181 5.19 -8.19 -7.47
C GLN A 181 4.79 -7.55 -8.81
N LYS A 182 4.77 -8.32 -9.90
CA LYS A 182 4.25 -7.88 -11.21
C LYS A 182 2.79 -7.41 -11.17
N ALA A 183 1.99 -7.95 -10.25
CA ALA A 183 0.59 -7.56 -10.11
C ALA A 183 0.42 -6.20 -9.44
N HIS A 184 1.38 -5.75 -8.62
CA HIS A 184 1.25 -4.51 -7.85
C HIS A 184 0.96 -3.26 -8.71
N PRO A 185 1.76 -2.90 -9.72
CA PRO A 185 1.45 -1.73 -10.54
C PRO A 185 0.14 -1.89 -11.33
N ILE A 186 -0.22 -3.12 -11.73
CA ILE A 186 -1.47 -3.41 -12.47
C ILE A 186 -2.69 -3.17 -11.56
N LEU A 187 -2.70 -3.80 -10.39
CA LEU A 187 -3.77 -3.62 -9.39
C LEU A 187 -3.85 -2.18 -8.92
N GLY A 188 -2.71 -1.51 -8.73
CA GLY A 188 -2.65 -0.10 -8.36
C GLY A 188 -3.35 0.80 -9.38
N ILE A 189 -3.16 0.57 -10.68
CA ILE A 189 -3.85 1.32 -11.74
C ILE A 189 -5.35 1.01 -11.76
N ILE A 190 -5.75 -0.26 -11.59
CA ILE A 190 -7.18 -0.64 -11.54
C ILE A 190 -7.87 0.07 -10.36
N ILE A 191 -7.23 0.06 -9.18
CA ILE A 191 -7.71 0.77 -8.00
C ILE A 191 -7.79 2.27 -8.26
N LEU A 192 -6.74 2.86 -8.86
CA LEU A 192 -6.69 4.29 -9.23
C LEU A 192 -7.88 4.68 -10.11
N ILE A 193 -8.18 3.90 -11.13
CA ILE A 193 -9.35 4.12 -12.01
C ILE A 193 -10.64 4.08 -11.19
N CYS A 194 -10.81 3.08 -10.33
CA CYS A 194 -12.01 2.95 -9.49
C CYS A 194 -12.19 4.13 -8.52
N ILE A 195 -11.10 4.64 -7.92
CA ILE A 195 -11.16 5.80 -7.01
C ILE A 195 -11.26 7.13 -7.73
N ILE A 196 -10.96 7.23 -9.03
CA ILE A 196 -11.23 8.44 -9.83
C ILE A 196 -12.69 8.47 -10.28
N ILE A 197 -13.22 7.33 -10.71
CA ILE A 197 -14.63 7.21 -11.13
C ILE A 197 -15.58 7.49 -9.95
N ASN A 198 -15.26 7.03 -8.75
CA ASN A 198 -16.15 7.17 -7.58
C ASN A 198 -16.51 8.63 -7.20
N PRO A 199 -15.54 9.55 -7.03
CA PRO A 199 -15.80 10.95 -6.79
C PRO A 199 -16.54 11.61 -7.95
N ILE A 200 -16.21 11.28 -9.20
CA ILE A 200 -16.93 11.80 -10.38
C ILE A 200 -18.41 11.42 -10.30
N LEU A 201 -18.71 10.14 -10.02
CA LEU A 201 -20.07 9.69 -9.78
C LEU A 201 -20.71 10.48 -8.64
N ALA A 202 -20.00 10.67 -7.52
CA ALA A 202 -20.51 11.40 -6.36
C ALA A 202 -20.82 12.88 -6.65
N LEU A 203 -20.09 13.52 -7.57
CA LEU A 203 -20.34 14.90 -8.00
C LEU A 203 -21.60 15.01 -8.87
N ILE A 204 -21.90 14.01 -9.70
CA ILE A 204 -23.12 13.96 -10.52
C ILE A 204 -24.30 13.29 -9.80
N ARG A 205 -24.26 13.22 -8.46
CA ARG A 205 -25.25 12.53 -7.63
C ARG A 205 -26.67 13.06 -7.92
N PRO A 206 -27.60 12.21 -8.40
CA PRO A 206 -28.98 12.60 -8.67
C PRO A 206 -29.76 12.97 -7.40
N SER A 207 -30.82 13.78 -7.55
CA SER A 207 -31.78 14.08 -6.49
C SER A 207 -32.39 12.82 -5.88
N GLU A 208 -32.89 12.91 -4.65
CA GLU A 208 -33.41 11.74 -3.92
C GLU A 208 -34.63 11.09 -4.61
N GLU A 209 -35.39 11.87 -5.37
CA GLU A 209 -36.60 11.44 -6.07
C GLU A 209 -36.33 10.96 -7.51
N SER A 210 -35.09 11.07 -7.99
CA SER A 210 -34.74 10.72 -9.37
C SER A 210 -34.79 9.20 -9.62
N LYS A 211 -35.38 8.79 -10.75
CA LYS A 211 -35.38 7.40 -11.23
C LYS A 211 -33.97 6.84 -11.49
N CYS A 212 -32.98 7.71 -11.72
CA CYS A 212 -31.59 7.31 -11.94
C CYS A 212 -30.81 7.05 -10.64
N ARG A 213 -31.37 7.41 -9.47
CA ARG A 213 -30.70 7.28 -8.17
C ARG A 213 -30.30 5.83 -7.82
N PRO A 214 -31.10 4.79 -8.10
CA PRO A 214 -30.70 3.40 -7.86
C PRO A 214 -29.50 2.98 -8.70
N VAL A 215 -29.45 3.38 -9.98
CA VAL A 215 -28.33 3.08 -10.90
C VAL A 215 -27.06 3.75 -10.40
N PHE A 216 -27.14 5.04 -10.04
CA PHE A 216 -26.04 5.76 -9.41
C PHE A 216 -25.54 5.04 -8.14
N ASN A 217 -26.44 4.67 -7.23
CA ASN A 217 -26.07 3.99 -5.99
C ASN A 217 -25.35 2.66 -6.27
N TRP A 218 -25.79 1.90 -7.27
CA TRP A 218 -25.18 0.62 -7.63
C TRP A 218 -23.75 0.80 -8.17
N PHE A 219 -23.55 1.72 -9.12
CA PHE A 219 -22.21 1.99 -9.66
C PHE A 219 -21.26 2.57 -8.60
N HIS A 220 -21.70 3.56 -7.83
CA HIS A 220 -20.90 4.13 -6.75
C HIS A 220 -20.51 3.07 -5.71
N TRP A 221 -21.45 2.21 -5.32
CA TRP A 221 -21.16 1.08 -4.43
C TRP A 221 -20.21 0.06 -5.08
N ALA A 222 -20.41 -0.31 -6.34
CA ALA A 222 -19.63 -1.33 -7.03
C ALA A 222 -18.16 -0.91 -7.18
N PHE A 223 -17.89 0.26 -7.75
CA PHE A 223 -16.52 0.74 -7.90
C PHE A 223 -15.83 0.94 -6.53
N GLY A 224 -16.56 1.44 -5.53
CA GLY A 224 -16.00 1.63 -4.19
C GLY A 224 -15.64 0.30 -3.53
N THR A 225 -16.48 -0.71 -3.71
CA THR A 225 -16.26 -2.06 -3.17
C THR A 225 -15.12 -2.77 -3.89
N ILE A 226 -15.05 -2.69 -5.22
CA ILE A 226 -13.95 -3.28 -6.01
C ILE A 226 -12.62 -2.68 -5.57
N ALA A 227 -12.53 -1.34 -5.48
CA ALA A 227 -11.32 -0.67 -5.02
C ALA A 227 -10.88 -1.14 -3.63
N ASN A 228 -11.82 -1.23 -2.68
CA ASN A 228 -11.52 -1.68 -1.32
C ASN A 228 -11.06 -3.15 -1.25
N VAL A 229 -11.72 -4.05 -1.97
CA VAL A 229 -11.35 -5.48 -1.99
C VAL A 229 -9.97 -5.68 -2.60
N LEU A 230 -9.63 -4.94 -3.66
CA LEU A 230 -8.31 -5.01 -4.29
C LEU A 230 -7.21 -4.32 -3.46
N ALA A 231 -7.55 -3.30 -2.67
CA ALA A 231 -6.58 -2.57 -1.86
C ALA A 231 -5.90 -3.44 -0.79
N ILE A 232 -6.61 -4.40 -0.20
CA ILE A 232 -6.05 -5.29 0.83
C ILE A 232 -4.86 -6.11 0.29
N PRO A 233 -5.03 -6.98 -0.73
CA PRO A 233 -3.90 -7.73 -1.29
C PRO A 233 -2.85 -6.80 -1.90
N GLN A 234 -3.25 -5.66 -2.47
CA GLN A 234 -2.32 -4.67 -3.02
C GLN A 234 -1.33 -4.14 -1.98
N ILE A 235 -1.79 -3.85 -0.75
CA ILE A 235 -0.92 -3.43 0.35
C ILE A 235 0.05 -4.55 0.70
N PHE A 236 -0.40 -5.79 0.84
CA PHE A 236 0.48 -6.93 1.15
C PHE A 236 1.56 -7.15 0.09
N ILE A 237 1.20 -7.06 -1.19
CA ILE A 237 2.20 -7.16 -2.28
C ILE A 237 3.17 -5.97 -2.20
N GLY A 238 2.68 -4.77 -1.86
CA GLY A 238 3.50 -3.57 -1.66
C GLY A 238 4.54 -3.72 -0.54
N MET A 239 4.15 -4.36 0.57
CA MET A 239 5.04 -4.62 1.72
C MET A 239 6.19 -5.57 1.39
N ASP A 240 6.01 -6.43 0.38
CA ASP A 240 7.01 -7.39 -0.08
C ASP A 240 8.01 -6.77 -1.07
N PHE A 241 7.84 -5.50 -1.48
CA PHE A 241 8.87 -4.80 -2.25
C PHE A 241 10.04 -4.42 -1.37
N GLY A 242 11.18 -5.10 -1.52
CA GLY A 242 12.37 -4.77 -0.73
C GLY A 242 13.02 -3.42 -1.04
N LYS A 243 12.51 -2.62 -1.99
CA LYS A 243 12.90 -1.20 -2.11
C LYS A 243 12.57 -0.40 -0.85
N VAL A 244 11.51 -0.77 -0.14
CA VAL A 244 11.06 -0.10 1.09
C VAL A 244 11.71 -0.72 2.33
N MET A 245 12.39 -1.86 2.17
CA MET A 245 13.12 -2.60 3.22
C MET A 245 12.30 -2.91 4.48
N VAL A 246 10.98 -3.02 4.35
CA VAL A 246 10.10 -3.26 5.50
C VAL A 246 10.37 -4.64 6.10
N PRO A 247 10.61 -4.76 7.42
CA PRO A 247 10.88 -6.05 8.02
C PRO A 247 9.69 -6.99 7.89
N TRP A 248 9.97 -8.29 7.69
CA TRP A 248 8.97 -9.33 7.47
C TRP A 248 7.91 -9.40 8.58
N TRP A 249 8.28 -9.06 9.82
CA TRP A 249 7.37 -9.10 10.96
C TRP A 249 6.28 -8.01 10.89
N ALA A 250 6.52 -6.90 10.18
CA ALA A 250 5.54 -5.82 10.03
C ALA A 250 4.30 -6.27 9.24
N THR A 251 4.46 -7.25 8.35
CA THR A 251 3.34 -7.89 7.65
C THR A 251 2.36 -8.53 8.63
N TRP A 252 2.85 -9.14 9.72
CA TRP A 252 1.97 -9.73 10.75
C TRP A 252 1.16 -8.69 11.50
N VAL A 253 1.68 -7.47 11.68
CA VAL A 253 0.94 -6.36 12.29
C VAL A 253 -0.25 -5.97 11.42
N LEU A 254 -0.07 -5.92 10.09
CA LEU A 254 -1.19 -5.71 9.16
C LEU A 254 -2.18 -6.86 9.17
N VAL A 255 -1.72 -8.12 9.27
CA VAL A 255 -2.61 -9.29 9.40
C VAL A 255 -3.47 -9.18 10.66
N ILE A 256 -2.88 -8.80 11.80
CA ILE A 256 -3.61 -8.56 13.06
C ILE A 256 -4.70 -7.49 12.86
N TRP A 257 -4.36 -6.40 12.16
CA TRP A 257 -5.34 -5.35 11.85
C TRP A 257 -6.47 -5.83 10.94
N VAL A 258 -6.17 -6.62 9.91
CA VAL A 258 -7.20 -7.20 9.02
C VAL A 258 -8.15 -8.10 9.82
N ILE A 259 -7.62 -8.96 10.69
CA ILE A 259 -8.43 -9.83 11.57
C ILE A 259 -9.33 -8.97 12.47
N PHE A 260 -8.75 -7.96 13.14
CA PHE A 260 -9.52 -7.04 13.97
C PHE A 260 -10.63 -6.33 13.18
N HIS A 261 -10.32 -5.82 11.98
CA HIS A 261 -11.29 -5.13 11.13
C HIS A 261 -12.46 -6.06 10.75
N ILE A 262 -12.17 -7.31 10.36
CA ILE A 262 -13.18 -8.32 10.05
C ILE A 262 -14.04 -8.64 11.28
N ILE A 263 -13.45 -8.78 12.46
CA ILE A 263 -14.19 -9.04 13.72
C ILE A 263 -15.16 -7.88 14.01
N VAL A 264 -14.71 -6.63 13.85
CA VAL A 264 -15.57 -5.45 14.03
C VAL A 264 -16.71 -5.43 13.01
N GLU A 265 -16.42 -5.65 11.73
CA GLU A 265 -17.45 -5.70 10.69
C GLU A 265 -18.47 -6.82 10.95
N LEU A 266 -18.00 -8.03 11.28
CA LEU A 266 -18.86 -9.17 11.60
C LEU A 266 -19.74 -8.90 12.83
N THR A 267 -19.17 -8.30 13.88
CA THR A 267 -19.92 -7.93 15.09
C THR A 267 -21.00 -6.89 14.77
N LEU A 268 -20.69 -5.89 13.93
CA LEU A 268 -21.64 -4.87 13.51
C LEU A 268 -22.73 -5.43 12.58
N GLU A 269 -22.39 -6.38 11.70
CA GLU A 269 -23.33 -7.07 10.81
C GLU A 269 -24.31 -7.93 11.62
N ILE A 270 -23.80 -8.77 12.53
CA ILE A 270 -24.63 -9.58 13.43
C ILE A 270 -25.55 -8.67 14.26
N HIS A 271 -25.01 -7.61 14.86
CA HIS A 271 -25.79 -6.64 15.63
C HIS A 271 -26.88 -5.96 14.78
N GLN A 272 -26.57 -5.63 13.53
CA GLN A 272 -27.52 -5.05 12.58
C GLN A 272 -28.65 -6.04 12.24
N CYS A 273 -28.34 -7.31 11.98
CA CYS A 273 -29.32 -8.37 11.77
C CYS A 273 -30.22 -8.57 13.00
N CYS A 274 -29.63 -8.66 14.20
CA CYS A 274 -30.36 -8.85 15.46
C CYS A 274 -31.29 -7.67 15.79
N THR A 275 -30.88 -6.43 15.47
CA THR A 275 -31.67 -5.23 15.76
C THR A 275 -32.59 -4.78 14.62
N TYR A 276 -32.50 -5.40 13.44
CA TYR A 276 -33.21 -4.99 12.23
C TYR A 276 -34.73 -4.91 12.42
N LYS A 277 -35.36 -6.00 12.90
CA LYS A 277 -36.83 -6.05 13.10
C LYS A 277 -37.31 -4.97 14.06
N LYS A 278 -36.63 -4.84 15.22
CA LYS A 278 -36.96 -3.87 16.27
C LYS A 278 -36.79 -2.42 15.80
N ASN A 279 -35.73 -2.12 15.06
CA ASN A 279 -35.51 -0.79 14.47
C ASN A 279 -36.56 -0.48 13.39
N LYS A 280 -36.91 -1.46 12.54
CA LYS A 280 -37.93 -1.32 11.49
C LYS A 280 -39.31 -1.02 12.08
N GLU A 281 -39.72 -1.73 13.13
CA GLU A 281 -40.99 -1.49 13.82
C GLU A 281 -41.06 -0.10 14.48
N ARG A 282 -39.99 0.30 15.17
CA ARG A 282 -39.90 1.65 15.79
C ARG A 282 -40.01 2.75 14.74
N ARG A 283 -39.35 2.58 13.59
CA ARG A 283 -39.43 3.54 12.48
C ARG A 283 -40.83 3.62 11.87
N LYS A 284 -41.49 2.48 11.67
CA LYS A 284 -42.90 2.45 11.21
C LYS A 284 -43.83 3.18 12.16
N LYS A 285 -43.70 2.96 13.48
CA LYS A 285 -44.50 3.66 14.50
C LYS A 285 -44.29 5.18 14.44
N TRP A 286 -43.04 5.63 14.29
CA TRP A 286 -42.73 7.05 14.15
C TRP A 286 -43.28 7.63 12.82
N GLU A 287 -43.15 6.93 11.70
CA GLU A 287 -43.73 7.35 10.41
C GLU A 287 -45.26 7.45 10.48
N GLN A 288 -45.92 6.54 11.19
CA GLN A 288 -47.36 6.59 11.43
C GLN A 288 -47.77 7.80 12.27
N GLN A 289 -47.10 8.04 13.40
CA GLN A 289 -47.34 9.23 14.25
C GLN A 289 -47.18 10.54 13.46
N LYS A 290 -46.15 10.61 12.62
CA LYS A 290 -45.91 11.76 11.74
C LYS A 290 -47.02 11.97 10.70
N ARG A 291 -47.61 10.90 10.17
CA ARG A 291 -48.76 10.97 9.22
C ARG A 291 -50.05 11.38 9.91
N GLU A 292 -50.29 10.88 11.12
CA GLU A 292 -51.49 11.17 11.91
C GLU A 292 -51.51 12.62 12.43
N SER A 293 -50.33 13.20 12.73
CA SER A 293 -50.21 14.55 13.29
C SER A 293 -49.11 15.36 12.60
N PRO A 294 -49.31 15.82 11.34
CA PRO A 294 -48.26 16.45 10.53
C PRO A 294 -47.79 17.81 11.06
N LYS A 295 -48.62 18.51 11.86
CA LYS A 295 -48.25 19.78 12.49
C LYS A 295 -47.38 19.61 13.73
N LEU A 296 -47.25 18.39 14.27
CA LEU A 296 -46.46 18.11 15.47
C LEU A 296 -45.09 17.57 15.08
N SER A 297 -44.04 18.12 15.69
CA SER A 297 -42.66 17.67 15.46
C SER A 297 -42.37 16.44 16.31
N PHE A 298 -42.17 15.28 15.66
CA PHE A 298 -41.75 14.04 16.33
C PHE A 298 -40.29 13.73 16.01
N GLN A 299 -39.46 13.57 17.05
CA GLN A 299 -38.07 13.13 16.88
C GLN A 299 -38.02 11.68 16.37
N GLU A 300 -37.16 11.41 15.38
CA GLU A 300 -36.95 10.05 14.86
C GLU A 300 -36.27 9.19 15.96
N PRO A 301 -36.74 7.96 16.23
CA PRO A 301 -36.22 7.17 17.33
C PRO A 301 -34.77 6.75 17.12
N ASP A 302 -33.94 6.91 18.16
CA ASP A 302 -32.57 6.41 18.17
C ASP A 302 -32.51 4.89 17.93
N PRO A 303 -31.52 4.37 17.19
CA PRO A 303 -31.43 2.94 16.91
C PRO A 303 -31.11 2.11 18.16
N VAL A 304 -31.64 0.90 18.22
CA VAL A 304 -31.33 -0.06 19.29
C VAL A 304 -29.85 -0.43 19.24
N GLY A 305 -29.21 -0.46 20.41
CA GLY A 305 -27.79 -0.76 20.54
C GLY A 305 -26.86 0.37 20.09
N ARG A 306 -27.34 1.61 20.09
CA ARG A 306 -26.55 2.82 19.82
C ARG A 306 -25.23 2.83 20.61
N LYS A 307 -25.26 2.59 21.92
CA LYS A 307 -24.05 2.59 22.76
C LYS A 307 -22.99 1.59 22.29
N LEU A 308 -23.39 0.38 21.91
CA LEU A 308 -22.48 -0.63 21.37
C LEU A 308 -21.85 -0.18 20.05
N LYS A 309 -22.66 0.35 19.11
CA LYS A 309 -22.15 0.89 17.85
C LYS A 309 -21.16 2.03 18.10
N GLN A 310 -21.48 2.96 18.99
CA GLN A 310 -20.58 4.05 19.39
C GLN A 310 -19.25 3.51 19.93
N PHE A 311 -19.30 2.57 20.88
CA PHE A 311 -18.11 1.95 21.45
C PHE A 311 -17.25 1.29 20.37
N LEU A 312 -17.84 0.48 19.50
CA LEU A 312 -17.13 -0.20 18.41
C LEU A 312 -16.52 0.79 17.40
N LEU A 313 -17.19 1.91 17.11
CA LEU A 313 -16.62 2.95 16.25
C LEU A 313 -15.37 3.57 16.87
N PHE A 314 -15.44 3.99 18.13
CA PHE A 314 -14.29 4.60 18.81
C PHE A 314 -13.15 3.61 19.01
N LEU A 315 -13.47 2.35 19.34
CA LEU A 315 -12.50 1.26 19.42
C LEU A 315 -11.80 1.04 18.08
N HIS A 316 -12.56 0.98 16.98
CA HIS A 316 -12.03 0.78 15.64
C HIS A 316 -11.14 1.95 15.20
N ILE A 317 -11.58 3.19 15.42
CA ILE A 317 -10.78 4.40 15.11
C ILE A 317 -9.48 4.40 15.93
N GLY A 318 -9.58 4.18 17.24
CA GLY A 318 -8.41 4.21 18.14
C GLY A 318 -7.38 3.12 17.80
N PHE A 319 -7.84 1.87 17.65
CA PHE A 319 -6.97 0.76 17.29
C PHE A 319 -6.34 0.96 15.91
N THR A 320 -7.13 1.38 14.92
CA THR A 320 -6.63 1.64 13.56
C THR A 320 -5.62 2.80 13.55
N ALA A 321 -5.83 3.86 14.34
CA ALA A 321 -4.88 4.97 14.46
C ALA A 321 -3.52 4.51 15.01
N VAL A 322 -3.53 3.69 16.07
CA VAL A 322 -2.31 3.13 16.67
C VAL A 322 -1.55 2.27 15.67
N ILE A 323 -2.23 1.33 15.00
CA ILE A 323 -1.61 0.48 13.98
C ILE A 323 -1.06 1.32 12.82
N THR A 324 -1.83 2.28 12.32
CA THR A 324 -1.42 3.15 11.21
C THR A 324 -0.17 3.93 11.56
N LEU A 325 -0.14 4.58 12.73
CA LEU A 325 1.02 5.35 13.18
C LEU A 325 2.25 4.44 13.35
N PHE A 326 2.08 3.29 14.00
CA PHE A 326 3.14 2.32 14.18
C PHE A 326 3.72 1.85 12.84
N MET A 327 2.86 1.48 11.88
CA MET A 327 3.28 1.04 10.55
C MET A 327 4.00 2.14 9.78
N ILE A 328 3.53 3.39 9.86
CA ILE A 328 4.20 4.55 9.23
C ILE A 328 5.61 4.72 9.80
N ILE A 329 5.78 4.62 11.13
CA ILE A 329 7.10 4.72 11.78
C ILE A 329 8.01 3.59 11.30
N VAL A 330 7.50 2.35 11.27
CA VAL A 330 8.28 1.19 10.80
C VAL A 330 8.74 1.39 9.36
N ILE A 331 7.83 1.78 8.45
CA ILE A 331 8.16 2.01 7.03
C ILE A 331 9.13 3.19 6.85
N ALA A 332 9.02 4.23 7.68
CA ALA A 332 9.89 5.40 7.58
C ALA A 332 11.33 5.14 8.07
N VAL A 333 11.48 4.27 9.08
CA VAL A 333 12.78 3.98 9.73
C VAL A 333 13.51 2.79 9.10
N SER A 334 12.76 1.79 8.60
CA SER A 334 13.30 0.80 7.65
C SER A 334 13.80 1.54 6.43
#